data_AF-A0A2U2ZST8-F1
#
_entry.id   AF-A0A2U2ZST8-F1
#
_cell.length_a   1.000
_cell.length_b   1.000
_cell.length_c   1.000
_cell.angle_alpha   90.00
_cell.angle_beta   90.00
_cell.angle_gamma   90.00
#
_symmetry.space_group_name_H-M   'P 1'
#
loop_
_entity.id
_entity.type
_entity.pdbx_description
1 polymer ?
#
loop_
_entity_poly.entity_id
_entity_poly.type
_entity_poly.pdbx_seq_one_letter_code
_entity_poly.pdbx_strand_id
1 'polypeptide(L)'
;MYVLVPDDPVFYAKFQSLEEPLLRHLYRLHHTGAESDDERIISDAYDSWVQVLLKLPLWARWHTEDVPAVAAAAEPPPPRYTLHSMRGDQLTSLYPIEVTAVDLGHLTACLDLFAGIDASAGAGSGPTGGEERLADVFRRVMDVLLLPPPSGLLNILRFVVAQGVAVRVTLPTEREQEYQRFCEDIVTILSSGDAFAYRSHRAMYL
;
A
#
# COMPACT_ATOMS: atom_id res chain seq x y z
N MET A 1 -4.90 12.38 -7.65
CA MET A 1 -6.01 11.41 -7.45
C MET A 1 -6.00 11.00 -5.99
N TYR A 2 -7.14 10.66 -5.40
CA TYR A 2 -7.17 10.13 -4.04
C TYR A 2 -7.39 8.62 -4.07
N VAL A 3 -6.67 7.92 -3.21
CA VAL A 3 -6.81 6.48 -2.96
C VAL A 3 -7.04 6.28 -1.47
N LEU A 4 -7.74 5.21 -1.09
CA LEU A 4 -7.94 4.84 0.31
C LEU A 4 -7.02 3.68 0.64
N VAL A 5 -6.05 3.92 1.53
CA VAL A 5 -5.08 2.92 1.95
C VAL A 5 -5.40 2.42 3.35
N PRO A 6 -5.49 1.10 3.58
CA PRO A 6 -5.75 0.57 4.91
C PRO A 6 -4.57 0.79 5.87
N ASP A 7 -4.91 1.06 7.12
CA ASP A 7 -3.99 1.03 8.27
C ASP A 7 -3.74 -0.41 8.73
N ASP A 8 -3.35 -1.28 7.81
CA ASP A 8 -3.14 -2.70 8.10
C ASP A 8 -1.71 -3.15 7.74
N PRO A 9 -1.13 -4.08 8.52
CA PRO A 9 0.24 -4.54 8.34
C PRO A 9 0.44 -5.41 7.09
N VAL A 10 -0.60 -6.02 6.53
CA VAL A 10 -0.51 -6.87 5.34
C VAL A 10 -0.27 -6.02 4.10
N PHE A 11 -1.05 -4.94 3.91
CA PHE A 11 -0.80 -3.98 2.84
C PHE A 11 0.60 -3.38 2.97
N TYR A 12 0.94 -2.92 4.18
CA TYR A 12 2.24 -2.27 4.41
C TYR A 12 3.42 -3.21 4.13
N ALA A 13 3.39 -4.44 4.65
CA ALA A 13 4.45 -5.42 4.42
C ALA A 13 4.63 -5.72 2.92
N LYS A 14 3.54 -5.84 2.16
CA LYS A 14 3.59 -6.03 0.71
C LYS A 14 4.15 -4.81 -0.01
N PHE A 15 3.72 -3.61 0.36
CA PHE A 15 4.23 -2.37 -0.23
C PHE A 15 5.73 -2.19 0.06
N GLN A 16 6.16 -2.43 1.30
CA GLN A 16 7.56 -2.35 1.71
C GLN A 16 8.44 -3.41 1.03
N SER A 17 7.91 -4.62 0.81
CA SER A 17 8.68 -5.70 0.17
C SER A 17 9.13 -5.41 -1.26
N LEU A 18 8.61 -4.35 -1.89
CA LEU A 18 9.02 -3.90 -3.22
C LEU A 18 10.37 -3.18 -3.24
N GLU A 19 10.83 -2.65 -2.10
CA GLU A 19 12.04 -1.80 -2.02
C GLU A 19 13.31 -2.54 -2.45
N GLU A 20 13.66 -3.62 -1.74
CA GLU A 20 14.89 -4.38 -1.98
C GLU A 20 14.98 -4.90 -3.42
N PRO A 21 13.91 -5.47 -4.02
CA PRO A 21 13.94 -5.86 -5.42
C PRO A 21 14.18 -4.71 -6.40
N LEU A 22 13.58 -3.53 -6.18
CA LEU A 22 13.81 -2.35 -7.00
C LEU A 22 15.28 -1.91 -6.93
N LEU A 23 15.82 -1.76 -5.71
CA LEU A 23 17.21 -1.39 -5.46
C LEU A 23 18.19 -2.40 -6.07
N ARG A 24 17.92 -3.70 -5.93
CA ARG A 24 18.75 -4.75 -6.51
C ARG A 24 18.78 -4.69 -8.04
N HIS A 25 17.68 -4.35 -8.71
CA HIS A 25 17.66 -4.19 -10.15
C HIS A 25 18.42 -2.93 -10.59
N LEU A 26 18.21 -1.80 -9.91
CA LEU A 26 18.97 -0.57 -10.15
C LEU A 26 20.47 -0.80 -10.01
N TYR A 27 20.88 -1.44 -8.92
CA TYR A 27 22.27 -1.80 -8.68
C TYR A 27 22.84 -2.61 -9.84
N ARG A 28 22.13 -3.66 -10.30
CA ARG A 28 22.60 -4.49 -11.43
C ARG A 28 22.73 -3.70 -12.72
N LEU A 29 21.75 -2.85 -13.06
CA LEU A 29 21.78 -2.05 -14.28
C LEU A 29 22.91 -1.02 -14.27
N HIS A 30 23.10 -0.31 -13.16
CA HIS A 30 24.23 0.59 -12.98
C HIS A 30 25.58 -0.11 -13.17
N HIS A 31 25.73 -1.37 -12.71
CA HIS A 31 26.97 -2.13 -12.88
C HIS A 31 27.22 -2.58 -14.32
N THR A 32 26.19 -2.64 -15.17
CA THR A 32 26.36 -2.94 -16.59
C THR A 32 26.85 -1.74 -17.41
N GLY A 33 26.87 -0.54 -16.83
CA GLY A 33 27.60 0.62 -17.35
C GLY A 33 27.02 1.28 -18.60
N ALA A 34 25.81 0.90 -19.02
CA ALA A 34 25.08 1.55 -20.11
C ALA A 34 23.75 2.07 -19.57
N GLU A 35 23.51 3.38 -19.71
CA GLU A 35 22.20 3.96 -19.46
C GLU A 35 21.17 3.23 -20.35
N SER A 36 20.24 2.55 -19.71
CA SER A 36 19.17 1.80 -20.39
C SER A 36 17.82 2.43 -20.11
N ASP A 37 16.89 2.28 -21.05
CA ASP A 37 15.50 2.68 -20.81
C ASP A 37 14.92 1.97 -19.57
N ASP A 38 15.32 0.72 -19.33
CA ASP A 38 14.96 -0.08 -18.16
C ASP A 38 15.45 0.55 -16.84
N GLU A 39 16.69 1.06 -16.81
CA GLU A 39 17.27 1.75 -15.65
C GLU A 39 16.47 3.01 -15.29
N ARG A 40 16.11 3.81 -16.30
CA ARG A 40 15.27 4.99 -16.11
C ARG A 40 13.88 4.61 -15.59
N ILE A 41 13.24 3.60 -16.19
CA ILE A 41 11.91 3.12 -15.75
C ILE A 41 11.94 2.70 -14.27
N ILE A 42 12.96 1.95 -13.85
CA ILE A 42 13.06 1.48 -12.47
C ILE A 42 13.42 2.63 -11.52
N SER A 43 14.25 3.58 -11.96
CA SER A 43 14.61 4.75 -11.14
C SER A 43 13.39 5.64 -10.89
N ASP A 44 12.64 5.96 -11.94
CA ASP A 44 11.41 6.76 -11.85
C ASP A 44 10.35 6.06 -10.98
N ALA A 45 10.27 4.72 -11.06
CA ALA A 45 9.38 3.93 -10.25
C ALA A 45 9.81 3.87 -8.77
N TYR A 46 11.11 3.79 -8.50
CA TYR A 46 11.64 3.84 -7.13
C TYR A 46 11.34 5.19 -6.48
N ASP A 47 11.58 6.30 -7.18
CA ASP A 47 11.25 7.63 -6.68
C ASP A 47 9.74 7.75 -6.41
N SER A 48 8.91 7.25 -7.33
CA SER A 48 7.45 7.24 -7.17
C SER A 48 6.98 6.36 -6.00
N TRP A 49 7.63 5.21 -5.80
CA TRP A 49 7.40 4.33 -4.66
C TRP A 49 7.71 5.05 -3.34
N VAL A 50 8.84 5.75 -3.25
CA VAL A 50 9.19 6.58 -2.07
C VAL A 50 8.14 7.67 -1.86
N GLN A 51 7.69 8.37 -2.91
CA GLN A 51 6.66 9.41 -2.79
C GLN A 51 5.33 8.88 -2.25
N VAL A 52 4.95 7.65 -2.61
CA VAL A 52 3.76 6.99 -2.05
C VAL A 52 4.02 6.53 -0.62
N LEU A 53 5.19 5.94 -0.33
CA LEU A 53 5.59 5.47 1.00
C LEU A 53 5.50 6.58 2.06
N LEU A 54 6.03 7.76 1.74
CA LEU A 54 6.04 8.94 2.62
C LEU A 54 4.63 9.42 3.00
N LYS A 55 3.61 9.02 2.24
CA LYS A 55 2.21 9.35 2.49
C LYS A 55 1.49 8.27 3.30
N LEU A 56 2.10 7.10 3.50
CA LEU A 56 1.49 5.99 4.23
C LEU A 56 1.44 6.26 5.75
N PRO A 57 0.35 5.87 6.41
CA PRO A 57 0.14 6.12 7.84
C PRO A 57 1.14 5.38 8.74
N LEU A 58 1.48 4.13 8.40
CA LEU A 58 2.38 3.28 9.18
C LEU A 58 3.84 3.74 9.09
N TRP A 59 4.26 4.26 7.93
CA TRP A 59 5.57 4.86 7.74
C TRP A 59 5.81 6.01 8.74
N ALA A 60 4.83 6.91 8.88
CA ALA A 60 4.93 8.03 9.81
C ALA A 60 5.02 7.57 11.28
N ARG A 61 4.38 6.45 11.64
CA ARG A 61 4.41 5.93 13.03
C ARG A 61 5.77 5.33 13.38
N TRP A 62 6.34 4.48 12.53
CA TRP A 62 7.60 3.77 12.85
C TRP A 62 8.84 4.67 12.77
N HIS A 63 8.89 5.64 11.85
CA HIS A 63 10.03 6.57 11.79
C HIS A 63 10.00 7.70 12.82
N THR A 64 8.92 7.82 13.59
CA THR A 64 8.89 8.70 14.77
C THR A 64 9.50 8.02 16.00
N GLU A 65 9.58 6.68 16.02
CA GLU A 65 10.13 5.90 17.14
C GLU A 65 11.67 5.82 17.14
N ASP A 66 12.33 6.12 16.00
CA ASP A 66 13.79 6.01 15.83
C ASP A 66 14.59 7.29 16.17
N VAL A 67 13.94 8.36 16.66
CA VAL A 67 14.67 9.54 17.16
C VAL A 67 15.14 9.26 18.59
N PRO A 68 16.46 9.23 18.89
CA PRO A 68 16.95 8.91 20.22
C PRO A 68 16.41 9.91 21.25
N ALA A 69 15.78 9.36 22.27
CA ALA A 69 15.16 10.06 23.39
C ALA A 69 16.13 11.03 24.10
N VAL A 70 16.05 12.31 23.79
CA VAL A 70 16.43 13.41 24.70
C VAL A 70 15.33 14.46 24.72
N ALA A 71 14.12 14.06 25.09
CA ALA A 71 13.11 14.86 25.77
C ALA A 71 11.85 13.99 25.90
N ALA A 72 11.29 13.97 27.12
CA ALA A 72 9.96 13.51 27.53
C ALA A 72 9.20 12.61 26.56
N ALA A 73 8.84 11.40 27.01
CA ALA A 73 7.85 10.50 26.43
C ALA A 73 6.70 11.26 25.74
N ALA A 74 6.88 11.54 24.45
CA ALA A 74 5.85 12.09 23.62
C ALA A 74 5.13 10.86 23.08
N GLU A 75 3.86 10.71 23.45
CA GLU A 75 2.99 9.72 22.82
C GLU A 75 3.15 9.83 21.30
N PRO A 76 3.18 8.70 20.56
CA PRO A 76 3.24 8.73 19.11
C PRO A 76 2.16 9.69 18.59
N PRO A 77 2.45 10.49 17.54
CA PRO A 77 1.51 11.46 17.03
C PRO A 77 0.16 10.76 16.81
N PRO A 78 -0.93 11.28 17.40
CA PRO A 78 -2.18 10.54 17.45
C PRO A 78 -2.67 10.24 16.03
N PRO A 79 -3.34 9.09 15.81
CA PRO A 79 -4.00 8.82 14.55
C PRO A 79 -4.84 10.03 14.14
N ARG A 80 -4.75 10.45 12.86
CA ARG A 80 -5.54 11.60 12.37
C ARG A 80 -7.03 11.44 12.67
N TYR A 81 -7.50 10.19 12.77
CA TYR A 81 -8.78 9.82 13.37
C TYR A 81 -8.77 8.34 13.75
N THR A 82 -9.76 7.93 14.55
CA THR A 82 -10.11 6.53 14.73
C THR A 82 -11.48 6.27 14.12
N LEU A 83 -11.60 5.16 13.38
CA LEU A 83 -12.83 4.78 12.69
C LEU A 83 -13.63 3.80 13.56
N HIS A 84 -14.94 3.99 13.67
CA HIS A 84 -15.83 3.16 14.49
C HIS A 84 -17.10 2.78 13.74
N SER A 85 -17.62 1.59 14.01
CA SER A 85 -18.96 1.15 13.59
C SER A 85 -20.04 1.89 14.39
N MET A 86 -21.30 1.84 13.94
CA MET A 86 -22.43 2.34 14.74
C MET A 86 -22.59 1.60 16.08
N ARG A 87 -22.06 0.39 16.18
CA ARG A 87 -22.09 -0.43 17.41
C ARG A 87 -21.00 -0.04 18.41
N GLY A 88 -20.06 0.80 17.97
CA GLY A 88 -18.93 1.27 18.78
C GLY A 88 -17.67 0.43 18.64
N ASP A 89 -17.67 -0.56 17.75
CA ASP A 89 -16.49 -1.38 17.43
C ASP A 89 -15.48 -0.53 16.68
N GLN A 90 -14.21 -0.60 17.06
CA GLN A 90 -13.14 0.08 16.34
C GLN A 90 -12.85 -0.66 15.03
N LEU A 91 -12.89 0.08 13.92
CA LEU A 91 -12.62 -0.43 12.59
C LEU A 91 -11.17 -0.12 12.17
N THR A 92 -10.59 -0.96 11.32
CA THR A 92 -9.32 -0.66 10.65
C THR A 92 -9.49 0.63 9.84
N SER A 93 -8.64 1.62 10.13
CA SER A 93 -8.76 2.94 9.50
C SER A 93 -8.32 2.89 8.03
N LEU A 94 -8.96 3.68 7.16
CA LEU A 94 -8.60 3.79 5.74
C LEU A 94 -8.17 5.21 5.43
N TYR A 95 -6.90 5.47 5.18
CA TYR A 95 -6.41 6.83 5.00
C TYR A 95 -6.54 7.31 3.55
N PRO A 96 -7.17 8.48 3.33
CA PRO A 96 -7.14 9.12 2.02
C PRO A 96 -5.76 9.73 1.79
N ILE A 97 -5.03 9.19 0.81
CA ILE A 97 -3.75 9.75 0.37
C ILE A 97 -3.89 10.26 -1.06
N GLU A 98 -3.15 11.33 -1.37
CA GLU A 98 -3.07 11.86 -2.72
C GLU A 98 -1.92 11.22 -3.48
N VAL A 99 -2.24 10.56 -4.59
CA VAL A 99 -1.27 9.97 -5.52
C VAL A 99 -1.41 10.65 -6.86
N THR A 100 -0.29 11.00 -7.50
CA THR A 100 -0.32 11.63 -8.82
C THR A 100 -0.47 10.58 -9.91
N ALA A 101 -1.01 10.97 -11.07
CA ALA A 101 -1.07 10.08 -12.22
C ALA A 101 0.34 9.71 -12.73
N VAL A 102 1.33 10.58 -12.49
CA VAL A 102 2.73 10.35 -12.83
C VAL A 102 3.31 9.24 -11.96
N ASP A 103 3.12 9.31 -10.63
CA ASP A 103 3.62 8.28 -9.71
C ASP A 103 3.06 6.90 -10.08
N LEU A 104 1.74 6.81 -10.32
CA LEU A 104 1.09 5.57 -10.73
C LEU A 104 1.57 5.09 -12.11
N GLY A 105 1.83 6.03 -13.03
CA GLY A 105 2.34 5.73 -14.36
C GLY A 105 3.73 5.08 -14.32
N HIS A 106 4.65 5.64 -13.52
CA HIS A 106 5.98 5.06 -13.35
C HIS A 106 5.94 3.67 -12.70
N LEU A 107 5.14 3.51 -11.64
CA LEU A 107 4.96 2.21 -10.99
C LEU A 107 4.36 1.16 -11.95
N THR A 108 3.40 1.56 -12.79
CA THR A 108 2.80 0.68 -13.80
C THR A 108 3.83 0.28 -14.87
N ALA A 109 4.62 1.23 -15.38
CA ALA A 109 5.66 0.93 -16.37
C ALA A 109 6.71 -0.06 -15.82
N CYS A 110 7.08 0.07 -14.54
CA CYS A 110 7.99 -0.86 -13.88
C CYS A 110 7.38 -2.24 -13.66
N LEU A 111 6.08 -2.31 -13.31
CA LEU A 111 5.36 -3.58 -13.25
C LEU A 111 5.36 -4.29 -14.61
N ASP A 112 5.08 -3.58 -15.69
CA ASP A 112 5.10 -4.13 -17.05
C ASP A 112 6.48 -4.67 -17.44
N LEU A 113 7.55 -3.96 -17.05
CA LEU A 113 8.92 -4.39 -17.24
C LEU A 113 9.20 -5.72 -16.50
N PHE A 114 8.85 -5.83 -15.22
CA PHE A 114 9.03 -7.07 -14.45
C PHE A 114 8.17 -8.22 -14.97
N ALA A 115 6.94 -7.95 -15.42
CA ALA A 115 6.10 -8.97 -16.03
C ALA A 115 6.72 -9.53 -17.32
N GLY A 116 7.34 -8.68 -18.14
CA GLY A 116 8.10 -9.10 -19.31
C GLY A 116 9.31 -9.97 -18.98
N ILE A 117 10.06 -9.60 -17.93
CA ILE A 117 11.21 -10.39 -17.45
C ILE A 117 10.75 -11.77 -16.96
N ASP A 118 9.73 -11.84 -16.12
CA ASP A 118 9.20 -13.10 -15.59
C ASP A 118 8.67 -14.02 -16.71
N ALA A 119 8.02 -13.46 -17.73
CA ALA A 119 7.55 -14.21 -18.90
C ALA A 119 8.72 -14.79 -19.71
N SER A 120 9.82 -14.04 -19.87
CA SER A 120 11.01 -14.50 -20.57
C SER A 120 11.80 -15.58 -19.81
N ALA A 121 11.82 -15.51 -18.47
CA ALA A 121 12.49 -16.47 -17.60
C ALA A 121 11.71 -17.78 -17.45
N GLY A 122 10.37 -17.71 -17.50
CA GLY A 122 9.46 -18.85 -17.37
C GLY A 122 9.51 -19.89 -18.50
N ALA A 123 10.24 -19.62 -19.59
CA ALA A 123 10.45 -20.57 -20.68
C ALA A 123 11.53 -21.64 -20.38
N GLY A 124 12.30 -21.51 -19.27
CA GLY A 124 13.45 -22.38 -18.99
C GLY A 124 13.52 -23.02 -17.60
N SER A 125 12.70 -22.63 -16.63
CA SER A 125 12.70 -23.25 -15.29
C SER A 125 11.27 -23.48 -14.80
N GLY A 126 10.97 -24.73 -14.46
CA GLY A 126 9.65 -25.13 -13.93
C GLY A 126 9.24 -24.39 -12.66
N PRO A 127 7.96 -24.48 -12.27
CA PRO A 127 7.41 -23.73 -11.15
C PRO A 127 7.92 -24.30 -9.84
N THR A 128 8.96 -23.69 -9.27
CA THR A 128 9.27 -23.87 -7.84
C THR A 128 8.22 -23.11 -7.04
N GLY A 129 7.23 -23.83 -6.56
CA GLY A 129 6.21 -23.30 -5.66
C GLY A 129 6.85 -22.79 -4.36
N GLY A 130 6.42 -21.60 -3.92
CA GLY A 130 6.69 -21.09 -2.58
C GLY A 130 6.98 -19.59 -2.51
N GLU A 131 7.63 -19.01 -3.54
CA GLU A 131 7.93 -17.58 -3.56
C GLU A 131 6.90 -16.85 -4.44
N GLU A 132 6.14 -15.94 -3.81
CA GLU A 132 5.29 -14.98 -4.52
C GLU A 132 6.20 -14.20 -5.47
N ARG A 133 5.97 -14.31 -6.78
CA ARG A 133 6.82 -13.64 -7.77
C ARG A 133 6.75 -12.13 -7.52
N LEU A 134 7.87 -11.44 -7.69
CA LEU A 134 7.93 -9.99 -7.50
C LEU A 134 6.83 -9.26 -8.28
N ALA A 135 6.61 -9.64 -9.55
CA ALA A 135 5.56 -9.07 -10.38
C ALA A 135 4.16 -9.34 -9.80
N ASP A 136 3.92 -10.49 -9.15
CA ASP A 136 2.65 -10.78 -8.51
C ASP A 136 2.42 -9.91 -7.27
N VAL A 137 3.42 -9.74 -6.40
CA VAL A 137 3.33 -8.85 -5.23
C VAL A 137 3.08 -7.41 -5.69
N PHE A 138 3.88 -6.94 -6.65
CA PHE A 138 3.78 -5.59 -7.18
C PHE A 138 2.41 -5.36 -7.84
N ARG A 139 1.95 -6.29 -8.67
CA ARG A 139 0.60 -6.22 -9.25
C ARG A 139 -0.48 -6.09 -8.19
N ARG A 140 -0.45 -6.91 -7.12
CA ARG A 140 -1.46 -6.84 -6.05
C ARG A 140 -1.44 -5.50 -5.32
N VAL A 141 -0.25 -4.96 -5.06
CA VAL A 141 -0.11 -3.61 -4.47
C VAL A 141 -0.70 -2.55 -5.41
N MET A 142 -0.39 -2.63 -6.70
CA MET A 142 -0.94 -1.72 -7.72
C MET A 142 -2.46 -1.85 -7.84
N ASP A 143 -3.00 -3.06 -7.83
CA ASP A 143 -4.44 -3.33 -7.86
C ASP A 143 -5.16 -2.68 -6.68
N VAL A 144 -4.55 -2.66 -5.48
CA VAL A 144 -5.09 -1.92 -4.32
C VAL A 144 -5.01 -0.40 -4.52
N LEU A 145 -3.87 0.12 -4.99
CA LEU A 145 -3.70 1.57 -5.22
C LEU A 145 -4.62 2.09 -6.33
N LEU A 146 -5.01 1.23 -7.28
CA LEU A 146 -5.91 1.57 -8.38
C LEU A 146 -7.38 1.26 -8.07
N LEU A 147 -7.68 0.64 -6.92
CA LEU A 147 -9.05 0.32 -6.52
C LEU A 147 -9.86 1.62 -6.34
N PRO A 148 -11.00 1.78 -7.04
CA PRO A 148 -11.77 3.01 -6.96
C PRO A 148 -12.38 3.18 -5.57
N PRO A 149 -12.02 4.24 -4.82
CA PRO A 149 -12.52 4.42 -3.47
C PRO A 149 -14.02 4.74 -3.49
N PRO A 150 -14.83 4.19 -2.57
CA PRO A 150 -16.24 4.54 -2.44
C PRO A 150 -16.37 6.05 -2.16
N SER A 151 -17.04 6.77 -3.05
CA SER A 151 -17.04 8.24 -3.05
C SER A 151 -17.59 8.84 -1.75
N GLY A 152 -18.64 8.22 -1.19
CA GLY A 152 -19.21 8.65 0.09
C GLY A 152 -18.24 8.49 1.26
N LEU A 153 -17.59 7.33 1.35
CA LEU A 153 -16.57 7.05 2.36
C LEU A 153 -15.37 8.00 2.20
N LEU A 154 -14.85 8.14 0.97
CA LEU A 154 -13.74 9.04 0.68
C LEU A 154 -14.03 10.49 1.08
N ASN A 155 -15.23 11.00 0.78
CA ASN A 155 -15.60 12.38 1.10
C ASN A 155 -15.64 12.64 2.60
N ILE A 156 -16.18 11.70 3.39
CA ILE A 156 -16.20 11.79 4.86
C ILE A 156 -14.76 11.85 5.39
N LEU A 157 -13.93 10.92 4.95
CA LEU A 157 -12.56 10.78 5.47
C LEU A 157 -11.68 11.96 5.06
N ARG A 158 -11.82 12.48 3.83
CA ARG A 158 -11.10 13.69 3.40
C ARG A 158 -11.50 14.91 4.23
N PHE A 159 -12.79 15.06 4.53
CA PHE A 159 -13.27 16.16 5.37
C PHE A 159 -12.69 16.08 6.78
N VAL A 160 -12.65 14.89 7.38
CA VAL A 160 -12.05 14.67 8.70
C VAL A 160 -10.55 14.98 8.69
N VAL A 161 -9.81 14.46 7.70
CA VAL A 161 -8.36 14.72 7.58
C VAL A 161 -8.08 16.22 7.41
N ALA A 162 -8.90 16.95 6.67
CA ALA A 162 -8.75 18.39 6.47
C ALA A 162 -8.96 19.22 7.75
N GLN A 163 -9.67 18.70 8.76
CA GLN A 163 -9.85 19.39 10.04
C GLN A 163 -8.60 19.37 10.91
N GLY A 164 -7.66 18.45 10.68
CA GLY A 164 -6.35 18.41 11.36
C GLY A 164 -6.40 18.08 12.86
N VAL A 165 -7.56 17.70 13.39
CA VAL A 165 -7.73 17.29 14.80
C VAL A 165 -7.97 15.78 14.83
N ALA A 166 -7.38 15.09 15.81
CA ALA A 166 -7.67 13.68 16.07
C ALA A 166 -9.13 13.53 16.50
N VAL A 167 -9.96 12.97 15.64
CA VAL A 167 -11.41 12.84 15.86
C VAL A 167 -11.83 11.37 15.85
N ARG A 168 -12.85 11.03 16.63
CA ARG A 168 -13.56 9.76 16.52
C ARG A 168 -14.60 9.87 15.40
N VAL A 169 -14.46 9.04 14.37
CA VAL A 169 -15.39 9.00 13.22
C VAL A 169 -16.25 7.75 13.34
N THR A 170 -17.54 7.94 13.58
CA THR A 170 -18.51 6.84 13.53
C THR A 170 -19.13 6.79 12.15
N LEU A 171 -19.00 5.66 11.45
CA LEU A 171 -19.62 5.46 10.15
C LEU A 171 -21.10 5.14 10.32
N PRO A 172 -22.03 5.85 9.64
CA PRO A 172 -23.42 5.42 9.58
C PRO A 172 -23.53 4.09 8.82
N THR A 173 -24.62 3.34 9.04
CA THR A 173 -24.80 1.98 8.54
C THR A 173 -24.61 1.85 7.02
N GLU A 174 -25.06 2.83 6.24
CA GLU A 174 -24.88 2.82 4.78
C GLU A 174 -23.39 2.90 4.39
N ARG A 175 -22.60 3.69 5.12
CA ARG A 175 -21.15 3.85 4.89
C ARG A 175 -20.35 2.69 5.46
N GLU A 176 -20.84 2.06 6.51
CA GLU A 176 -20.26 0.82 7.05
C GLU A 176 -20.35 -0.32 6.02
N GLN A 177 -21.45 -0.42 5.27
CA GLN A 177 -21.55 -1.40 4.18
C GLN A 177 -20.58 -1.11 3.02
N GLU A 178 -20.39 0.17 2.66
CA GLU A 178 -19.38 0.57 1.66
C GLU A 178 -17.96 0.25 2.13
N TYR A 179 -17.67 0.54 3.40
CA TYR A 179 -16.41 0.18 4.06
C TYR A 179 -16.15 -1.33 3.99
N GLN A 180 -17.11 -2.15 4.40
CA GLN A 180 -16.97 -3.61 4.44
C GLN A 180 -16.68 -4.18 3.05
N ARG A 181 -17.41 -3.74 2.02
CA ARG A 181 -17.16 -4.19 0.63
C ARG A 181 -15.77 -3.78 0.15
N PHE A 182 -15.38 -2.54 0.41
CA PHE A 182 -14.07 -2.04 -0.01
C PHE A 182 -12.92 -2.78 0.68
N CYS A 183 -13.03 -3.05 1.98
CA CYS A 183 -12.05 -3.86 2.72
C CYS A 183 -12.02 -5.32 2.24
N GLU A 184 -13.17 -5.89 1.89
CA GLU A 184 -13.24 -7.24 1.31
C GLU A 184 -12.52 -7.32 -0.05
N ASP A 185 -12.64 -6.28 -0.89
CA ASP A 185 -11.90 -6.17 -2.16
C ASP A 185 -10.38 -6.11 -1.91
N ILE A 186 -9.93 -5.27 -0.96
CA ILE A 186 -8.52 -5.18 -0.56
C ILE A 186 -7.99 -6.54 -0.09
N VAL A 187 -8.72 -7.21 0.80
CA VAL A 187 -8.32 -8.51 1.34
C VAL A 187 -8.23 -9.55 0.22
N THR A 188 -9.21 -9.56 -0.68
CA THR A 188 -9.25 -10.47 -1.83
C THR A 188 -8.05 -10.25 -2.76
N ILE A 189 -7.69 -9.00 -3.04
CA ILE A 189 -6.54 -8.64 -3.88
C ILE A 189 -5.23 -9.09 -3.22
N LEU A 190 -4.98 -8.68 -1.98
CA LEU A 190 -3.70 -8.90 -1.32
C LEU A 190 -3.47 -10.37 -0.96
N SER A 191 -4.53 -11.11 -0.66
CA SER A 191 -4.45 -12.52 -0.25
C SER A 191 -4.83 -13.50 -1.37
N SER A 192 -4.87 -13.04 -2.62
CA SER A 192 -5.25 -13.87 -3.76
C SER A 192 -4.40 -15.15 -3.85
N GLY A 193 -5.03 -16.29 -4.10
CA GLY A 193 -4.35 -17.59 -4.22
C GLY A 193 -3.92 -18.24 -2.90
N ASP A 194 -4.11 -17.59 -1.75
CA ASP A 194 -3.82 -18.16 -0.43
C ASP A 194 -5.03 -18.03 0.51
N ALA A 195 -5.76 -19.15 0.67
CA ALA A 195 -6.96 -19.19 1.51
C ALA A 195 -6.67 -18.98 3.00
N PHE A 196 -5.47 -19.32 3.48
CA PHE A 196 -5.07 -19.08 4.87
C PHE A 196 -4.74 -17.60 5.09
N ALA A 197 -3.97 -16.99 4.18
CA ALA A 197 -3.69 -15.56 4.21
C ALA A 197 -5.00 -14.76 4.14
N TYR A 198 -5.93 -15.16 3.25
CA TYR A 198 -7.23 -14.49 3.11
C TYR A 198 -8.03 -14.53 4.42
N ARG A 199 -8.18 -15.70 5.05
CA ARG A 199 -8.93 -15.82 6.32
C ARG A 199 -8.28 -15.01 7.44
N SER A 200 -6.96 -15.06 7.55
CA SER A 200 -6.21 -14.34 8.58
C SER A 200 -6.30 -12.83 8.40
N HIS A 201 -6.16 -12.36 7.16
CA HIS A 201 -6.26 -10.94 6.82
C HIS A 201 -7.68 -10.41 7.00
N ARG A 202 -8.70 -11.17 6.55
CA ARG A 202 -10.12 -10.82 6.74
C ARG A 202 -10.50 -10.66 8.21
N ALA A 203 -9.92 -11.45 9.11
CA ALA A 203 -10.20 -11.37 10.54
C ALA A 203 -9.80 -10.02 11.16
N MET A 204 -8.96 -9.21 10.49
CA MET A 204 -8.61 -7.85 10.92
C MET A 204 -9.71 -6.81 10.61
N TYR A 205 -10.73 -7.19 9.85
CA TYR A 205 -11.81 -6.30 9.37
C TYR A 205 -13.20 -6.72 9.88
N LEU A 206 -13.26 -7.74 10.74
CA LEU A 206 -14.48 -8.27 11.38
C LEU A 206 -14.60 -7.79 12.82
#